data_AF-A0A7D8UL31-F1
#
_entry.id   AF-A0A7D8UL31-F1
#
_cell.length_a   1.000
_cell.length_b   1.000
_cell.length_c   1.000
_cell.angle_alpha   90.00
_cell.angle_beta   90.00
_cell.angle_gamma   90.00
#
_symmetry.space_group_name_H-M   'P 1'
#
loop_
_entity.id
_entity.type
_entity.pdbx_description
1 polymer ?
#
loop_
_entity_poly.entity_id
_entity_poly.type
_entity_poly.pdbx_seq_one_letter_code
_entity_poly.pdbx_strand_id
1 'polypeptide(L)'
;MAVHRWSSQLKTLCCLAAMCLIYYLLSKLSFRWQRNDVGESDYMDRELLDIANVTLGFQKIFVINMPSRTDRRDATSLAAASSNLKLEFIEGVGGDSIPEAAFPPEGSADSIKQSAGIKGSWRSHMNALHEIVHQNLTSALIFEDDVDWDIRFRQQLELFAGASRLLTEGFDLSLHSPEAIPNTETPEYLAATVILPHHMATLPAGTSYGSAIAASNSPGHPKQPSHQSRT
;
A
#
# COMPACT_ATOMS: atom_id res chain seq x y z
N MET A 1 46.57 20.74 65.35
CA MET A 1 45.12 20.68 65.02
C MET A 1 44.74 21.34 63.68
N ALA A 2 45.47 22.35 63.19
CA ALA A 2 45.11 23.03 61.92
C ALA A 2 45.29 22.17 60.64
N VAL A 3 46.35 21.34 60.57
CA VAL A 3 46.66 20.50 59.39
C VAL A 3 45.60 19.42 59.13
N HIS A 4 45.03 18.86 60.20
CA HIS A 4 43.99 17.83 60.11
C HIS A 4 42.62 18.38 59.65
N ARG A 5 42.41 19.69 59.82
CA ARG A 5 41.20 20.41 59.41
C ARG A 5 41.26 20.86 57.95
N TRP A 6 42.46 21.10 57.42
CA TRP A 6 42.67 21.38 55.99
C TRP A 6 42.53 20.13 55.12
N SER A 7 42.99 18.97 55.62
CA SER A 7 42.88 17.71 54.88
C SER A 7 41.45 17.20 54.76
N SER A 8 40.58 17.46 55.75
CA SER A 8 39.16 17.09 55.68
C SER A 8 38.39 17.98 54.70
N GLN A 9 38.65 19.30 54.71
CA GLN A 9 37.99 20.27 53.83
C GLN A 9 38.33 20.06 52.35
N LEU A 10 39.58 19.67 52.04
CA LEU A 10 40.00 19.37 50.67
C LEU A 10 39.34 18.07 50.15
N LYS A 11 39.20 17.05 51.01
CA LYS A 11 38.50 15.81 50.66
C LYS A 11 37.02 16.05 50.37
N THR A 12 36.34 16.84 51.20
CA THR A 12 34.92 17.18 50.97
C THR A 12 34.72 17.97 49.67
N LEU A 13 35.62 18.91 49.34
CA LEU A 13 35.52 19.67 48.10
C LEU A 13 35.71 18.78 46.86
N CYS A 14 36.67 17.86 46.89
CA CYS A 14 36.87 16.87 45.82
C CYS A 14 35.66 15.94 45.67
N CYS A 15 35.05 15.50 46.78
CA CYS A 15 33.84 14.68 46.74
C CYS A 15 32.66 15.42 46.10
N LEU A 16 32.44 16.69 46.45
CA LEU A 16 31.37 17.50 45.85
C LEU A 16 31.61 17.73 44.35
N ALA A 17 32.85 18.04 43.95
CA ALA A 17 33.21 18.20 42.54
C ALA A 17 33.00 16.91 41.74
N ALA A 18 33.39 15.75 42.30
CA ALA A 18 33.16 14.45 41.68
C ALA A 18 31.66 14.13 41.57
N MET A 19 30.86 14.42 42.61
CA MET A 19 29.40 14.24 42.57
C MET A 19 28.73 15.12 41.52
N CYS A 20 29.14 16.39 41.40
CA CYS A 20 28.64 17.29 40.35
C CYS A 20 29.03 16.82 38.95
N LEU A 21 30.26 16.33 38.77
CA LEU A 21 30.72 15.78 37.49
C LEU A 21 29.95 14.51 37.12
N ILE A 22 29.76 13.59 38.08
CA ILE A 22 28.97 12.37 37.89
C ILE A 22 27.53 12.73 37.54
N TYR A 23 26.91 13.65 38.27
CA TYR A 23 25.55 14.14 37.97
C TYR A 23 25.47 14.74 36.56
N TYR A 24 26.44 15.57 36.18
CA TYR A 24 26.51 16.15 34.84
C TYR A 24 26.66 15.06 33.76
N LEU A 25 27.55 14.08 33.95
CA LEU A 25 27.72 12.97 33.02
C LEU A 25 26.45 12.10 32.92
N LEU A 26 25.82 11.78 34.06
CA LEU A 26 24.56 11.04 34.09
C LEU A 26 23.43 11.81 33.41
N SER A 27 23.36 13.13 33.57
CA SER A 27 22.37 13.98 32.89
C SER A 27 22.56 14.01 31.37
N LYS A 28 23.81 13.87 30.88
CA LYS A 28 24.12 13.78 29.45
C LYS A 28 23.84 12.39 28.88
N LEU A 29 24.02 11.33 29.67
CA LEU A 29 23.65 9.97 29.27
C LEU A 29 22.13 9.80 29.20
N SER A 30 21.37 10.30 30.19
CA SER A 30 19.90 10.24 30.19
C SER A 30 19.29 11.12 29.10
N PHE A 31 19.82 12.32 28.87
CA PHE A 31 19.36 13.18 27.77
C PHE A 31 19.67 12.61 26.37
N ARG A 32 20.77 11.85 26.22
CA ARG A 32 21.09 11.17 24.95
C ARG A 32 20.21 9.94 24.71
N TRP A 33 19.79 9.24 25.77
CA TRP A 33 18.81 8.16 25.67
C TRP A 33 17.41 8.69 25.30
N GLN A 34 16.93 9.74 25.98
CA GLN A 34 15.58 10.24 25.77
C GLN A 34 15.36 10.96 24.43
N ARG A 35 16.43 11.42 23.76
CA ARG A 35 16.33 12.09 22.45
C ARG A 35 16.18 11.12 21.27
N ASN A 36 16.59 9.86 21.44
CA ASN A 36 16.56 8.88 20.35
C ASN A 36 15.20 8.14 20.27
N ASP A 37 14.57 7.80 21.40
CA ASP A 37 13.29 7.06 21.40
C ASP A 37 12.08 7.92 20.98
N VAL A 38 12.05 9.20 21.38
CA VAL A 38 10.89 10.08 21.12
C VAL A 38 10.81 10.49 19.64
N GLY A 39 11.94 10.50 18.93
CA GLY A 39 12.00 10.84 17.51
C GLY A 39 11.52 9.70 16.61
N GLU A 40 11.91 8.46 16.89
CA GLU A 40 11.53 7.31 16.04
C GLU A 40 10.01 7.04 16.14
N SER A 41 9.47 6.90 17.35
CA SER A 41 8.05 6.58 17.55
C SER A 41 7.09 7.62 16.96
N ASP A 42 7.38 8.92 17.13
CA ASP A 42 6.50 10.00 16.65
C ASP A 42 6.57 10.17 15.11
N TYR A 43 7.68 9.77 14.49
CA TYR A 43 7.77 9.66 13.03
C TYR A 43 6.98 8.45 12.51
N MET A 44 6.96 7.34 13.25
CA MET A 44 6.25 6.12 12.87
C MET A 44 4.75 6.34 12.85
N ASP A 45 4.25 6.94 13.93
CA ASP A 45 2.85 7.25 14.06
C ASP A 45 2.40 8.20 12.94
N ARG A 46 3.25 9.17 12.56
CA ARG A 46 2.94 10.08 11.44
C ARG A 46 2.95 9.41 10.08
N GLU A 47 3.90 8.52 9.79
CA GLU A 47 3.97 7.83 8.50
C GLU A 47 2.81 6.82 8.33
N LEU A 48 2.41 6.15 9.43
CA LEU A 48 1.21 5.30 9.44
C LEU A 48 -0.08 6.11 9.28
N LEU A 49 -0.15 7.31 9.89
CA LEU A 49 -1.25 8.26 9.66
C LEU A 49 -1.32 8.74 8.20
N ASP A 50 -0.18 8.89 7.54
CA ASP A 50 -0.14 9.27 6.12
C ASP A 50 -0.71 8.18 5.22
N ILE A 51 -0.46 6.89 5.50
CA ILE A 51 -1.09 5.78 4.76
C ILE A 51 -2.61 5.79 4.94
N ALA A 52 -3.08 6.22 6.11
CA ALA A 52 -4.49 6.38 6.38
C ALA A 52 -5.11 7.61 5.68
N ASN A 53 -4.40 8.38 4.86
CA ASN A 53 -5.02 9.47 4.09
C ASN A 53 -5.75 8.95 2.82
N VAL A 54 -6.41 9.86 2.07
CA VAL A 54 -7.17 9.49 0.85
C VAL A 54 -6.29 9.16 -0.36
N THR A 55 -4.96 9.28 -0.22
CA THR A 55 -3.95 9.01 -1.25
C THR A 55 -2.90 8.00 -0.79
N LEU A 56 -3.15 7.26 0.30
CA LEU A 56 -2.30 6.18 0.81
C LEU A 56 -0.85 6.61 1.12
N GLY A 57 -0.65 7.85 1.55
CA GLY A 57 0.68 8.42 1.83
C GLY A 57 1.42 8.97 0.60
N PHE A 58 0.84 8.85 -0.61
CA PHE A 58 1.35 9.49 -1.82
C PHE A 58 0.74 10.90 -1.98
N GLN A 59 1.36 11.77 -2.78
CA GLN A 59 0.71 13.04 -3.13
C GLN A 59 -0.49 12.84 -4.07
N LYS A 60 -0.38 11.89 -5.00
CA LYS A 60 -1.44 11.55 -5.95
C LYS A 60 -1.48 10.04 -6.24
N ILE A 61 -2.67 9.56 -6.55
CA ILE A 61 -2.88 8.24 -7.15
C ILE A 61 -3.39 8.46 -8.56
N PHE A 62 -2.63 8.00 -9.55
CA PHE A 62 -3.02 7.98 -10.95
C PHE A 62 -3.59 6.62 -11.34
N VAL A 63 -4.58 6.62 -12.23
CA VAL A 63 -5.09 5.40 -12.88
C VAL A 63 -4.98 5.57 -14.39
N ILE A 64 -4.24 4.68 -15.03
CA ILE A 64 -4.18 4.58 -16.49
C ILE A 64 -5.41 3.82 -16.95
N ASN A 65 -6.26 4.47 -17.75
CA ASN A 65 -7.48 3.87 -18.30
C ASN A 65 -7.60 4.23 -19.78
N MET A 66 -7.90 3.23 -20.61
CA MET A 66 -8.19 3.49 -22.02
C MET A 66 -9.48 4.31 -22.15
N PRO A 67 -9.53 5.38 -22.96
CA PRO A 67 -10.75 6.19 -23.12
C PRO A 67 -11.98 5.38 -23.59
N SER A 68 -11.76 4.27 -24.29
CA SER A 68 -12.81 3.35 -24.74
C SER A 68 -13.35 2.41 -23.66
N ARG A 69 -12.66 2.28 -22.51
CA ARG A 69 -13.01 1.38 -21.40
C ARG A 69 -13.73 2.13 -20.28
N THR A 70 -14.86 2.74 -20.63
CA THR A 70 -15.72 3.46 -19.68
C THR A 70 -16.27 2.52 -18.61
N ASP A 71 -16.51 1.25 -18.96
CA ASP A 71 -16.90 0.20 -18.02
C ASP A 71 -15.91 0.04 -16.86
N ARG A 72 -14.61 0.02 -17.17
CA ARG A 72 -13.54 -0.05 -16.15
C ARG A 72 -13.42 1.25 -15.38
N ARG A 73 -13.50 2.39 -16.06
CA ARG A 73 -13.43 3.70 -15.41
C ARG A 73 -14.52 3.88 -14.35
N ASP A 74 -15.74 3.48 -14.68
CA ASP A 74 -16.89 3.56 -13.78
C ASP A 74 -16.71 2.60 -12.59
N ALA A 75 -16.24 1.38 -12.83
CA ALA A 75 -15.95 0.40 -11.79
C ALA A 75 -14.85 0.89 -10.83
N THR A 76 -13.71 1.37 -11.35
CA THR A 76 -12.60 1.91 -10.54
C THR A 76 -13.04 3.14 -9.74
N SER A 77 -13.86 4.02 -10.34
CA SER A 77 -14.40 5.20 -9.64
C SER A 77 -15.31 4.80 -8.48
N LEU A 78 -16.14 3.78 -8.65
CA LEU A 78 -16.99 3.24 -7.58
C LEU A 78 -16.17 2.58 -6.47
N ALA A 79 -15.15 1.79 -6.83
CA ALA A 79 -14.25 1.16 -5.86
C ALA A 79 -13.51 2.22 -5.03
N ALA A 80 -13.01 3.28 -5.68
CA ALA A 80 -12.35 4.39 -5.02
C ALA A 80 -13.27 5.16 -4.07
N ALA A 81 -14.50 5.43 -4.50
CA ALA A 81 -15.50 6.07 -3.63
C ALA A 81 -15.81 5.21 -2.40
N SER A 82 -15.91 3.89 -2.58
CA SER A 82 -16.20 2.93 -1.51
C SER A 82 -15.05 2.81 -0.49
N SER A 83 -13.81 2.98 -0.94
CA SER A 83 -12.61 2.95 -0.09
C SER A 83 -12.12 4.35 0.34
N ASN A 84 -12.86 5.41 0.00
CA ASN A 84 -12.49 6.81 0.24
C ASN A 84 -11.07 7.14 -0.27
N LEU A 85 -10.82 6.81 -1.54
CA LEU A 85 -9.58 7.10 -2.27
C LEU A 85 -9.81 8.21 -3.28
N LYS A 86 -8.81 9.10 -3.41
CA LYS A 86 -8.79 10.15 -4.42
C LYS A 86 -7.91 9.72 -5.59
N LEU A 87 -8.54 9.51 -6.75
CA LEU A 87 -7.88 9.10 -7.98
C LEU A 87 -7.87 10.22 -9.02
N GLU A 88 -6.84 10.22 -9.87
CA GLU A 88 -6.75 11.03 -11.08
C GLU A 88 -6.51 10.12 -12.29
N PHE A 89 -7.24 10.31 -13.38
CA PHE A 89 -7.14 9.44 -14.55
C PHE A 89 -6.13 9.99 -15.56
N ILE A 90 -5.30 9.10 -16.07
CA ILE A 90 -4.42 9.33 -17.23
C ILE A 90 -4.98 8.50 -18.39
N GLU A 91 -5.15 9.14 -19.54
CA GLU A 91 -5.65 8.45 -20.73
C GLU A 91 -4.61 7.44 -21.25
N GLY A 92 -5.06 6.19 -21.38
CA GLY A 92 -4.33 5.13 -22.04
C GLY A 92 -4.19 5.39 -23.53
N VAL A 93 -3.06 4.96 -24.11
CA VAL A 93 -2.71 5.16 -25.51
C VAL A 93 -2.73 3.82 -26.23
N GLY A 94 -3.45 3.75 -27.36
CA GLY A 94 -3.40 2.59 -28.25
C GLY A 94 -2.03 2.49 -28.92
N GLY A 95 -1.36 1.35 -28.85
CA GLY A 95 0.02 1.26 -29.36
C GLY A 95 0.18 1.28 -30.88
N ASP A 96 -0.93 1.14 -31.61
CA ASP A 96 -1.02 1.37 -33.05
C ASP A 96 -0.92 2.87 -33.41
N SER A 97 -1.30 3.76 -32.50
CA SER A 97 -1.22 5.21 -32.68
C SER A 97 0.19 5.79 -32.45
N ILE A 98 1.14 4.98 -31.98
CA ILE A 98 2.48 5.44 -31.59
C ILE A 98 3.42 5.37 -32.80
N PRO A 99 3.95 6.51 -33.28
CA PRO A 99 4.90 6.49 -34.39
C PRO A 99 6.24 5.90 -33.95
N GLU A 100 6.93 5.21 -34.86
CA GLU A 100 8.23 4.58 -34.55
C GLU A 100 9.30 5.58 -34.08
N ALA A 101 9.22 6.83 -34.54
CA ALA A 101 10.11 7.90 -34.11
C ALA A 101 9.94 8.31 -32.63
N ALA A 102 8.86 7.90 -31.96
CA ALA A 102 8.64 8.18 -30.55
C ALA A 102 9.46 7.26 -29.61
N PHE A 103 10.01 6.15 -30.11
CA PHE A 103 10.82 5.26 -29.29
C PHE A 103 12.23 5.81 -29.06
N PRO A 104 12.87 5.51 -27.92
CA PRO A 104 14.24 5.91 -27.66
C PRO A 104 15.19 5.45 -28.78
N PRO A 105 16.23 6.24 -29.13
CA PRO A 105 17.14 5.93 -30.23
C PRO A 105 17.84 4.58 -30.05
N GLU A 106 18.25 4.28 -28.83
CA GLU A 106 18.89 3.02 -28.43
C GLU A 106 17.84 1.95 -28.13
N GLY A 107 17.98 0.75 -28.72
CA GLY A 107 17.02 -0.34 -28.53
C GLY A 107 15.71 -0.19 -29.32
N SER A 108 15.61 0.81 -30.21
CA SER A 108 14.46 1.06 -31.08
C SER A 108 14.05 -0.15 -31.93
N ALA A 109 15.02 -0.90 -32.48
CA ALA A 109 14.73 -2.06 -33.32
C ALA A 109 13.93 -3.16 -32.59
N ASP A 110 14.16 -3.37 -31.30
CA ASP A 110 13.43 -4.36 -30.51
C ASP A 110 12.18 -3.78 -29.85
N SER A 111 12.17 -2.47 -29.56
CA SER A 111 11.01 -1.73 -29.10
C SER A 111 9.92 -1.63 -30.17
N ILE A 112 10.31 -1.44 -31.44
CA ILE A 112 9.42 -1.39 -32.60
C ILE A 112 8.77 -2.76 -32.86
N LYS A 113 9.43 -3.87 -32.53
CA LYS A 113 8.88 -5.22 -32.70
C LYS A 113 7.87 -5.61 -31.61
N GLN A 114 7.73 -4.81 -30.54
CA GLN A 114 6.79 -5.10 -29.46
C GLN A 114 5.34 -5.07 -29.95
N SER A 115 4.47 -5.81 -29.25
CA SER A 115 3.04 -5.80 -29.53
C SER A 115 2.44 -4.41 -29.31
N ALA A 116 1.32 -4.11 -29.99
CA ALA A 116 0.60 -2.86 -29.78
C ALA A 116 0.19 -2.65 -28.31
N GLY A 117 -0.16 -3.72 -27.59
CA GLY A 117 -0.47 -3.65 -26.16
C GLY A 117 0.72 -3.15 -25.32
N ILE A 118 1.92 -3.72 -25.54
CA ILE A 118 3.14 -3.34 -24.82
C ILE A 118 3.52 -1.88 -25.15
N LYS A 119 3.46 -1.49 -26.41
CA LYS A 119 3.74 -0.11 -26.84
C LYS A 119 2.77 0.88 -26.19
N GLY A 120 1.49 0.55 -26.17
CA GLY A 120 0.44 1.35 -25.56
C GLY A 120 0.62 1.51 -24.05
N SER A 121 0.85 0.40 -23.33
CA SER A 121 1.14 0.42 -21.89
C SER A 121 2.37 1.27 -21.59
N TRP A 122 3.48 1.08 -22.32
CA TRP A 122 4.69 1.88 -22.17
C TRP A 122 4.39 3.39 -22.34
N ARG A 123 3.74 3.78 -23.43
CA ARG A 123 3.45 5.20 -23.68
C ARG A 123 2.51 5.81 -22.64
N SER A 124 1.53 5.04 -22.19
CA SER A 124 0.59 5.47 -21.14
C SER A 124 1.33 5.72 -19.82
N HIS A 125 2.24 4.83 -19.43
CA HIS A 125 3.10 5.02 -18.27
C HIS A 125 4.04 6.22 -18.43
N MET A 126 4.61 6.42 -19.62
CA MET A 126 5.43 7.60 -19.89
C MET A 126 4.62 8.91 -19.78
N ASN A 127 3.32 8.90 -20.10
CA ASN A 127 2.44 10.05 -19.87
C ASN A 127 2.22 10.30 -18.37
N ALA A 128 1.98 9.25 -17.59
CA ALA A 128 1.86 9.36 -16.13
C ALA A 128 3.16 9.89 -15.48
N LEU A 129 4.33 9.38 -15.90
CA LEU A 129 5.63 9.89 -15.43
C LEU A 129 5.86 11.34 -15.85
N HIS A 130 5.48 11.71 -17.07
CA HIS A 130 5.55 13.10 -17.51
C HIS A 130 4.69 14.00 -16.61
N GLU A 131 3.49 13.56 -16.24
CA GLU A 131 2.59 14.31 -15.36
C GLU A 131 3.17 14.48 -13.94
N ILE A 132 3.83 13.45 -13.41
CA ILE A 132 4.55 13.51 -12.13
C ILE A 132 5.64 14.59 -12.16
N VAL A 133 6.46 14.60 -13.22
CA VAL A 133 7.54 15.58 -13.39
C VAL A 133 6.97 16.97 -13.65
N HIS A 134 5.97 17.10 -14.51
CA HIS A 134 5.37 18.37 -14.90
C HIS A 134 4.74 19.08 -13.70
N GLN A 135 4.06 18.33 -12.83
CA GLN A 135 3.49 18.86 -11.60
C GLN A 135 4.48 18.94 -10.44
N ASN A 136 5.72 18.48 -10.63
CA ASN A 136 6.76 18.43 -9.61
C ASN A 136 6.31 17.68 -8.34
N LEU A 137 5.69 16.51 -8.52
CA LEU A 137 5.23 15.68 -7.41
C LEU A 137 6.41 14.96 -6.75
N THR A 138 6.40 14.87 -5.42
CA THR A 138 7.44 14.12 -4.69
C THR A 138 7.19 12.62 -4.67
N SER A 139 5.92 12.21 -4.74
CA SER A 139 5.50 10.82 -4.73
C SER A 139 4.16 10.66 -5.45
N ALA A 140 4.04 9.56 -6.20
CA ALA A 140 2.78 9.18 -6.84
C ALA A 140 2.68 7.66 -6.93
N LEU A 141 1.45 7.16 -6.83
CA LEU A 141 1.11 5.76 -7.08
C LEU A 141 0.40 5.67 -8.43
N ILE A 142 0.75 4.69 -9.27
CA ILE A 142 0.14 4.51 -10.60
C ILE A 142 -0.53 3.13 -10.62
N PHE A 143 -1.82 3.09 -10.92
CA PHE A 143 -2.59 1.87 -11.17
C PHE A 143 -2.95 1.73 -12.65
N GLU A 144 -3.16 0.50 -13.09
CA GLU A 144 -3.89 0.20 -14.34
C GLU A 144 -5.38 0.02 -14.04
N ASP A 145 -6.22 0.09 -15.08
CA ASP A 145 -7.69 0.04 -14.95
C ASP A 145 -8.29 -1.35 -14.65
N ASP A 146 -7.46 -2.38 -14.55
CA ASP A 146 -7.82 -3.74 -14.09
C ASP A 146 -7.23 -4.12 -12.73
N VAL A 147 -6.80 -3.12 -11.94
CA VAL A 147 -6.49 -3.33 -10.53
C VAL A 147 -7.78 -3.32 -9.71
N ASP A 148 -7.95 -4.35 -8.88
CA ASP A 148 -9.00 -4.46 -7.85
C ASP A 148 -8.37 -4.49 -6.45
N TRP A 149 -9.13 -4.08 -5.42
CA TRP A 149 -8.70 -4.11 -4.01
C TRP A 149 -9.84 -4.39 -3.04
N ASP A 150 -9.50 -4.85 -1.83
CA ASP A 150 -10.44 -5.01 -0.72
C ASP A 150 -10.87 -3.64 -0.17
N ILE A 151 -12.11 -3.47 0.26
CA ILE A 151 -12.58 -2.19 0.83
C ILE A 151 -11.74 -1.74 2.05
N ARG A 152 -11.11 -2.69 2.75
CA ARG A 152 -10.20 -2.50 3.88
C ARG A 152 -8.76 -2.19 3.48
N PHE A 153 -8.51 -1.88 2.20
CA PHE A 153 -7.17 -1.68 1.65
C PHE A 153 -6.30 -0.72 2.48
N ARG A 154 -6.89 0.35 3.02
CA ARG A 154 -6.20 1.31 3.88
C ARG A 154 -5.68 0.69 5.18
N GLN A 155 -6.54 -0.03 5.90
CA GLN A 155 -6.16 -0.69 7.15
C GLN A 155 -5.12 -1.79 6.89
N GLN A 156 -5.26 -2.51 5.77
CA GLN A 156 -4.29 -3.53 5.38
C GLN A 156 -2.91 -2.93 5.07
N LEU A 157 -2.86 -1.78 4.38
CA LEU A 157 -1.60 -1.10 4.09
C LEU A 157 -0.94 -0.52 5.35
N GLU A 158 -1.73 0.02 6.28
CA GLU A 158 -1.22 0.50 7.57
C GLU A 158 -0.57 -0.64 8.37
N LEU A 159 -1.26 -1.78 8.50
CA LEU A 159 -0.73 -2.97 9.15
C LEU A 159 0.51 -3.51 8.42
N PHE A 160 0.47 -3.55 7.08
CA PHE A 160 1.59 -4.02 6.27
C PHE A 160 2.82 -3.13 6.44
N ALA A 161 2.66 -1.81 6.43
CA ALA A 161 3.76 -0.88 6.62
C ALA A 161 4.39 -1.02 8.01
N GLY A 162 3.56 -1.09 9.05
CA GLY A 162 4.04 -1.33 10.43
C GLY A 162 4.82 -2.64 10.55
N ALA A 163 4.28 -3.73 10.00
CA ALA A 163 4.94 -5.04 10.01
C ALA A 163 6.24 -5.03 9.19
N SER A 164 6.22 -4.47 7.97
CA SER A 164 7.40 -4.38 7.09
C SER A 164 8.54 -3.62 7.75
N ARG A 165 8.22 -2.56 8.51
CA ARG A 165 9.22 -1.78 9.21
C ARG A 165 9.85 -2.54 10.37
N LEU A 166 9.03 -3.16 11.22
CA LEU A 166 9.52 -4.01 12.32
C LEU A 166 10.50 -5.08 11.78
N LEU A 167 10.14 -5.72 10.67
CA LEU A 167 11.00 -6.71 10.01
C LEU A 167 12.33 -6.12 9.52
N THR A 168 12.29 -4.91 8.94
CA THR A 168 13.48 -4.25 8.39
C THR A 168 14.42 -3.75 9.50
N GLU A 169 13.89 -3.40 10.67
CA GLU A 169 14.66 -2.96 11.84
C GLU A 169 15.31 -4.12 12.62
N GLY A 170 15.16 -5.36 12.15
CA GLY A 170 15.79 -6.54 12.75
C GLY A 170 15.01 -7.10 13.94
N PHE A 171 13.70 -6.88 13.98
CA PHE A 171 12.83 -7.47 14.99
C PHE A 171 12.94 -9.00 14.98
N ASP A 172 13.25 -9.57 16.14
CA ASP A 172 13.38 -11.02 16.29
C ASP A 172 11.99 -11.67 16.36
N LEU A 173 11.56 -12.18 15.21
CA LEU A 173 10.32 -12.94 15.07
C LEU A 173 10.28 -14.20 15.92
N SER A 174 11.42 -14.73 16.38
CA SER A 174 11.44 -15.95 17.21
C SER A 174 10.87 -15.72 18.61
N LEU A 175 10.79 -14.46 19.06
CA LEU A 175 10.18 -14.07 20.34
C LEU A 175 8.65 -13.94 20.25
N HIS A 176 8.07 -13.95 19.05
CA HIS A 176 6.65 -13.74 18.82
C HIS A 176 6.09 -14.91 18.00
N SER A 177 5.46 -15.86 18.68
CA SER A 177 4.79 -16.98 17.99
C SER A 177 3.59 -16.42 17.20
N PRO A 178 3.49 -16.65 15.88
CA PRO A 178 2.34 -16.18 15.13
C PRO A 178 1.08 -16.85 15.67
N GLU A 179 0.17 -16.04 16.23
CA GLU A 179 -1.14 -16.50 16.62
C GLU A 179 -1.96 -16.66 15.34
N ALA A 180 -2.22 -17.92 14.96
CA ALA A 180 -3.08 -18.21 13.82
C ALA A 180 -4.51 -17.81 14.19
N ILE A 181 -4.92 -16.60 13.82
CA ILE A 181 -6.30 -16.19 13.91
C ILE A 181 -7.09 -16.99 12.86
N PRO A 182 -8.10 -17.79 13.27
CA PRO A 182 -8.94 -18.50 12.33
C PRO A 182 -9.57 -17.52 11.33
N ASN A 183 -9.58 -17.87 10.06
CA ASN A 183 -10.26 -17.11 9.02
C ASN A 183 -11.77 -17.05 9.31
N THR A 184 -12.22 -15.90 9.82
CA THR A 184 -13.64 -15.60 10.09
C THR A 184 -14.47 -15.41 8.82
N GLU A 185 -13.83 -15.42 7.65
CA GLU A 185 -14.47 -15.40 6.33
C GLU A 185 -14.83 -16.81 5.83
N THR A 186 -14.78 -17.84 6.69
CA THR A 186 -15.38 -19.14 6.37
C THR A 186 -16.91 -19.02 6.29
N PRO A 187 -17.59 -19.75 5.38
CA PRO A 187 -19.04 -19.70 5.24
C PRO A 187 -19.80 -19.98 6.56
N GLU A 188 -19.19 -20.76 7.45
CA GLU A 188 -19.74 -21.14 8.76
C GLU A 188 -19.84 -19.95 9.73
N TYR A 189 -18.90 -19.00 9.66
CA TYR A 189 -18.90 -17.80 10.52
C TYR A 189 -19.80 -16.68 9.98
N LEU A 190 -19.88 -16.51 8.65
CA LEU A 190 -20.81 -15.55 8.04
C LEU A 190 -22.29 -15.94 8.30
N ALA A 191 -22.59 -17.24 8.37
CA ALA A 191 -23.92 -17.72 8.74
C ALA A 191 -24.27 -17.47 10.22
N ALA A 192 -23.28 -17.50 11.11
CA ALA A 192 -23.47 -17.27 12.55
C ALA A 192 -23.73 -15.78 12.88
N THR A 193 -23.13 -14.85 12.13
CA THR A 193 -23.36 -13.40 12.31
C THR A 193 -24.78 -12.96 11.94
N VAL A 194 -25.49 -13.71 11.09
CA VAL A 194 -26.86 -13.39 10.65
C VAL A 194 -27.93 -13.70 11.72
N ILE A 195 -27.60 -14.46 12.78
CA ILE A 195 -28.61 -15.01 13.71
C ILE A 195 -28.63 -14.32 15.10
N LEU A 196 -27.79 -13.31 15.36
CA LEU A 196 -27.82 -12.61 16.66
C LEU A 196 -28.83 -11.44 16.68
N PRO A 197 -29.75 -11.38 17.67
CA PRO A 197 -30.78 -10.36 17.73
C PRO A 197 -30.22 -9.00 18.15
N HIS A 198 -30.77 -7.96 17.52
CA HIS A 198 -30.50 -6.53 17.67
C HIS A 198 -30.16 -6.06 19.10
N HIS A 199 -28.87 -5.81 19.37
CA HIS A 199 -28.48 -4.67 20.20
C HIS A 199 -27.00 -4.30 20.03
N MET A 200 -26.79 -3.03 19.68
CA MET A 200 -25.55 -2.25 19.70
C MET A 200 -24.61 -2.37 18.48
N ALA A 201 -24.36 -1.18 17.90
CA ALA A 201 -23.61 -0.80 16.71
C ALA A 201 -22.37 -1.64 16.38
N THR A 202 -22.07 -1.82 15.07
CA THR A 202 -20.83 -1.43 14.37
C THR A 202 -20.79 -1.98 12.92
N LEU A 203 -20.57 -1.09 11.95
CA LEU A 203 -20.12 -1.20 10.53
C LEU A 203 -20.92 -2.05 9.49
N PRO A 204 -21.14 -1.54 8.26
CA PRO A 204 -21.82 -2.29 7.19
C PRO A 204 -20.86 -3.25 6.48
N ALA A 205 -21.34 -4.49 6.28
CA ALA A 205 -20.67 -5.55 5.54
C ALA A 205 -20.47 -5.18 4.06
N GLY A 206 -19.23 -5.27 3.58
CA GLY A 206 -18.89 -5.17 2.16
C GLY A 206 -19.48 -6.35 1.39
N THR A 207 -20.13 -6.05 0.27
CA THR A 207 -20.78 -7.04 -0.61
C THR A 207 -19.72 -7.80 -1.41
N SER A 208 -19.70 -9.13 -1.27
CA SER A 208 -18.91 -10.03 -2.12
C SER A 208 -19.43 -9.98 -3.56
N TYR A 209 -18.59 -9.54 -4.50
CA TYR A 209 -18.77 -9.79 -5.93
C TYR A 209 -17.84 -10.94 -6.33
N GLY A 210 -18.41 -12.15 -6.34
CA GLY A 210 -17.76 -13.37 -6.80
C GLY A 210 -18.57 -14.04 -7.91
N SER A 211 -18.07 -13.90 -9.14
CA SER A 211 -18.08 -14.93 -10.20
C SER A 211 -19.43 -15.51 -10.64
N ALA A 212 -20.02 -14.90 -11.67
CA ALA A 212 -20.94 -15.59 -12.58
C ALA A 212 -20.23 -15.87 -13.92
N ILE A 213 -19.35 -16.88 -13.95
CA ILE A 213 -19.07 -17.64 -15.17
C ILE A 213 -19.53 -19.06 -14.90
N ALA A 214 -20.82 -19.29 -15.09
CA ALA A 214 -21.36 -20.63 -15.19
C ALA A 214 -20.96 -21.21 -16.56
N ALA A 215 -20.17 -22.27 -16.52
CA ALA A 215 -19.93 -23.13 -17.66
C ALA A 215 -21.26 -23.69 -18.19
N SER A 216 -21.70 -23.22 -19.36
CA SER A 216 -22.78 -23.86 -20.10
C SER A 216 -22.23 -25.13 -20.77
N ASN A 217 -22.48 -26.28 -20.17
CA ASN A 217 -22.35 -27.57 -20.85
C ASN A 217 -23.38 -27.64 -21.98
N SER A 218 -22.93 -27.64 -23.24
CA SER A 218 -23.74 -27.99 -24.40
C SER A 218 -23.99 -29.51 -24.45
N PRO A 219 -25.25 -29.99 -24.48
CA PRO A 219 -25.56 -31.39 -24.76
C PRO A 219 -25.47 -31.68 -26.26
N GLY A 220 -24.96 -32.87 -26.60
CA GLY A 220 -24.64 -33.30 -27.95
C GLY A 220 -25.80 -33.35 -28.94
N HIS A 221 -25.41 -33.21 -30.21
CA HIS A 221 -26.21 -33.41 -31.43
C HIS A 221 -27.00 -34.73 -31.45
N PRO A 222 -28.29 -34.70 -31.86
CA PRO A 222 -28.92 -35.79 -32.57
C PRO A 222 -28.82 -35.57 -34.08
N LYS A 223 -28.32 -36.58 -34.82
CA LYS A 223 -28.36 -36.64 -36.29
C LYS A 223 -29.81 -36.84 -36.76
N GLN A 224 -30.25 -36.07 -37.75
CA GLN A 224 -31.44 -36.34 -38.56
C GLN A 224 -31.08 -36.47 -40.06
N PRO A 225 -31.87 -37.22 -40.85
CA PRO A 225 -31.42 -37.87 -42.07
C PRO A 225 -31.47 -37.01 -43.33
N SER A 226 -30.66 -37.42 -44.30
CA SER A 226 -30.53 -36.88 -45.65
C SER A 226 -31.84 -36.92 -46.44
N HIS A 227 -32.31 -35.75 -46.88
CA HIS A 227 -33.28 -35.64 -47.98
C HIS A 227 -32.57 -35.20 -49.26
N GLN A 228 -32.59 -36.10 -50.24
CA GLN A 228 -32.30 -35.81 -51.64
C GLN A 228 -33.28 -34.76 -52.16
N SER A 229 -32.80 -33.83 -52.99
CA SER A 229 -33.63 -33.16 -53.98
C SER A 229 -32.83 -32.97 -55.26
N ARG A 230 -33.42 -33.55 -56.29
CA ARG A 230 -33.06 -33.65 -57.69
C ARG A 230 -33.60 -32.39 -58.38
N THR A 231 -32.72 -31.67 -59.09
CA THR A 231 -32.85 -31.14 -60.47
C THR A 231 -31.66 -30.24 -60.74
#